data_AF-A0A2K3MI25-F1
#
_entry.id   AF-A0A2K3MI25-F1
#
_cell.length_a   1.000
_cell.length_b   1.000
_cell.length_c   1.000
_cell.angle_alpha   90.00
_cell.angle_beta   90.00
_cell.angle_gamma   90.00
#
_symmetry.space_group_name_H-M   'P 1'
#
loop_
_entity.id
_entity.type
_entity.pdbx_description
1 polymer ?
#
loop_
_entity_poly.entity_id
_entity_poly.type
_entity_poly.pdbx_seq_one_letter_code
_entity_poly.pdbx_strand_id
1 'polypeptide(L)'
;MHQLEELLIIFLPFLIGLILTFKTFISFTTWIFNTCLRSEKHFIKSYGSWALITGSTDGIGKALSYQLAERNLNLILVSRNSKKLETVKNEISTKNPHIQIKTVTIDFSGDFTDGVREIEILARDLDLGILINNVGISYPKAMFFHEVKEETWMKIVRVNIESTTRITKAVIGGMMERKKGSIVNIGSGAAAVVPSHPLFTIYAATKA
;
A
#
# COMPACT_ATOMS: atom_id res chain seq x y z
N MET A 1 -0.09 -55.00 -25.90
CA MET A 1 0.05 -54.19 -24.68
C MET A 1 1.28 -53.30 -24.72
N HIS A 2 2.48 -53.83 -25.03
CA HIS A 2 3.73 -53.08 -24.98
C HIS A 2 3.79 -51.78 -25.83
N GLN A 3 3.31 -51.79 -27.07
CA GLN A 3 3.25 -50.58 -27.93
C GLN A 3 2.32 -49.49 -27.40
N LEU A 4 1.26 -49.87 -26.68
CA LEU A 4 0.30 -48.91 -26.14
C LEU A 4 0.90 -48.18 -24.92
N GLU A 5 1.73 -48.88 -24.14
CA GLU A 5 2.46 -48.30 -23.02
C GLU A 5 3.55 -47.33 -23.47
N GLU A 6 4.32 -47.67 -24.52
CA GLU A 6 5.33 -46.76 -25.09
C GLU A 6 4.71 -45.48 -25.65
N LEU A 7 3.57 -45.61 -26.35
CA LEU A 7 2.85 -44.44 -26.86
C LEU A 7 2.37 -43.54 -25.72
N LEU A 8 1.88 -44.13 -24.62
CA LEU A 8 1.41 -43.39 -23.45
C LEU A 8 2.55 -42.63 -22.75
N ILE A 9 3.73 -43.27 -22.65
CA ILE A 9 4.94 -42.69 -22.03
C ILE A 9 5.44 -41.46 -22.79
N ILE A 10 5.26 -41.38 -24.10
CA ILE A 10 5.67 -40.23 -24.92
C ILE A 10 4.56 -39.17 -24.98
N PHE A 11 3.31 -39.59 -25.11
CA PHE A 11 2.19 -38.67 -25.32
C PHE A 11 1.86 -37.86 -24.06
N LEU A 12 1.99 -38.47 -22.88
CA LEU A 12 1.73 -37.81 -21.61
C LEU A 12 2.66 -36.61 -21.32
N PRO A 13 4.01 -36.72 -21.38
CA PRO A 13 4.90 -35.58 -21.17
C PRO A 13 4.76 -34.53 -22.28
N PHE A 14 4.48 -34.93 -23.52
CA PHE A 14 4.18 -34.00 -24.60
C PHE A 14 2.93 -33.16 -24.30
N LEU A 15 1.84 -33.80 -23.88
CA LEU A 15 0.61 -33.11 -23.50
C LEU A 15 0.82 -32.18 -22.31
N ILE A 16 1.59 -32.61 -21.30
CA ILE A 16 1.98 -31.76 -20.16
C ILE A 16 2.78 -30.54 -20.65
N GLY A 17 3.77 -30.73 -21.53
CA GLY A 17 4.56 -29.66 -22.12
C GLY A 17 3.69 -28.66 -22.89
N LEU A 18 2.72 -29.15 -23.67
CA LEU A 18 1.78 -28.30 -24.40
C LEU A 18 0.90 -27.48 -23.45
N ILE A 19 0.39 -28.08 -22.37
CA ILE A 19 -0.41 -27.37 -21.37
C ILE A 19 0.44 -26.29 -20.67
N LEU A 20 1.69 -26.60 -20.30
CA LEU A 20 2.58 -25.65 -19.62
C LEU A 20 2.94 -24.46 -20.51
N THR A 21 3.29 -24.72 -21.78
CA THR A 21 3.60 -23.67 -22.77
C THR A 21 2.38 -22.81 -23.09
N PHE A 22 1.20 -23.41 -23.22
CA PHE A 22 -0.03 -22.64 -23.41
C PHE A 22 -0.35 -21.77 -22.18
N LYS A 23 -0.16 -22.30 -20.97
CA LYS A 23 -0.35 -21.55 -19.72
C LYS A 23 0.62 -20.37 -19.60
N THR A 24 1.90 -20.56 -19.93
CA THR A 24 2.87 -19.46 -19.93
C THR A 24 2.58 -18.43 -21.01
N PHE A 25 2.13 -18.85 -22.19
CA PHE A 25 1.71 -17.94 -23.26
C PHE A 25 0.50 -17.10 -22.85
N ILE A 26 -0.53 -17.70 -22.24
CA ILE A 26 -1.67 -16.95 -21.68
C ILE A 26 -1.20 -15.98 -20.59
N SER A 27 -0.32 -16.42 -19.68
CA SER A 27 0.22 -15.55 -18.63
C SER A 27 0.97 -14.35 -19.21
N PHE A 28 1.78 -14.58 -20.24
CA PHE A 28 2.56 -13.54 -20.90
C PHE A 28 1.68 -12.54 -21.66
N THR A 29 0.73 -13.03 -22.44
CA THR A 29 -0.23 -12.16 -23.16
C THR A 29 -1.12 -11.38 -22.19
N THR A 30 -1.57 -12.00 -21.10
CA THR A 30 -2.30 -11.32 -20.02
C THR A 30 -1.45 -10.25 -19.35
N TRP A 31 -0.15 -10.52 -19.13
CA TRP A 31 0.79 -9.52 -18.61
C TRP A 31 0.97 -8.35 -19.57
N ILE A 32 1.17 -8.61 -20.88
CA ILE A 32 1.23 -7.55 -21.90
C ILE A 32 -0.04 -6.69 -21.87
N PHE A 33 -1.20 -7.33 -21.86
CA PHE A 33 -2.47 -6.59 -21.84
C PHE A 33 -2.59 -5.72 -20.59
N ASN A 34 -2.32 -6.29 -19.42
CA ASN A 34 -2.44 -5.58 -18.14
C ASN A 34 -1.43 -4.44 -17.97
N THR A 35 -0.21 -4.60 -18.50
CA THR A 35 0.86 -3.60 -18.38
C THR A 35 0.78 -2.52 -19.45
N CYS A 36 0.45 -2.89 -20.70
CA CYS A 36 0.59 -1.99 -21.84
C CYS A 36 -0.74 -1.48 -22.40
N LEU A 37 -1.83 -2.26 -22.33
CA LEU A 37 -3.07 -1.97 -23.08
C LEU A 37 -4.28 -1.71 -22.18
N ARG A 38 -4.20 -2.01 -20.88
CA ARG A 38 -5.33 -1.87 -19.97
C ARG A 38 -5.65 -0.40 -19.73
N SER A 39 -6.88 -0.01 -20.05
CA SER A 39 -7.39 1.32 -19.77
C SER A 39 -7.35 1.63 -18.27
N GLU A 40 -7.14 2.90 -17.94
CA GLU A 40 -7.13 3.38 -16.56
C GLU A 40 -8.52 3.18 -15.93
N LYS A 41 -8.54 2.67 -14.69
CA LYS A 41 -9.80 2.58 -13.95
C LYS A 41 -10.29 3.98 -13.58
N HIS A 42 -11.59 4.21 -13.66
CA HIS A 42 -12.18 5.40 -13.07
C HIS A 42 -12.25 5.26 -11.55
N PHE A 43 -11.30 5.85 -10.81
CA PHE A 43 -11.10 5.59 -9.38
C PHE A 43 -12.33 5.94 -8.54
N ILE A 44 -12.97 7.09 -8.77
CA ILE A 44 -14.17 7.50 -8.01
C ILE A 44 -15.30 6.47 -8.17
N LYS A 45 -15.62 6.08 -9.41
CA LYS A 45 -16.61 5.05 -9.70
C LYS A 45 -16.22 3.68 -9.14
N SER A 46 -14.92 3.36 -9.11
CA SER A 46 -14.42 2.02 -8.74
C SER A 46 -14.19 1.83 -7.24
N TYR A 47 -13.75 2.86 -6.52
CA TYR A 47 -13.30 2.76 -5.13
C TYR A 47 -13.99 3.75 -4.19
N GLY A 48 -14.16 5.01 -4.62
CA GLY A 48 -14.83 6.06 -3.83
C GLY A 48 -14.21 7.43 -4.12
N SER A 49 -14.89 8.50 -3.73
CA SER A 49 -14.47 9.88 -3.99
C SER A 49 -13.36 10.39 -3.07
N TRP A 50 -13.09 9.72 -1.95
CA TRP A 50 -12.04 10.09 -1.00
C TRP A 50 -10.90 9.07 -0.94
N ALA A 51 -9.68 9.58 -0.76
CA ALA A 51 -8.49 8.80 -0.48
C ALA A 51 -7.81 9.27 0.82
N LEU A 52 -7.39 8.33 1.67
CA LEU A 52 -6.58 8.59 2.86
C LEU A 52 -5.15 8.16 2.61
N ILE A 53 -4.19 9.02 2.94
CA ILE A 53 -2.75 8.73 2.79
C ILE A 53 -2.03 8.99 4.11
N THR A 54 -1.39 7.95 4.66
CA THR A 54 -0.50 8.10 5.82
C THR A 54 0.93 8.45 5.40
N GLY A 55 1.61 9.32 6.15
CA GLY A 55 2.93 9.83 5.75
C GLY A 55 2.87 10.69 4.48
N SER A 56 1.83 11.52 4.32
CA SER A 56 1.52 12.25 3.09
C SER A 56 2.35 13.53 2.85
N THR A 57 3.25 13.88 3.77
CA THR A 57 3.97 15.17 3.71
C THR A 57 5.35 15.09 3.05
N ASP A 58 5.83 13.90 2.72
CA ASP A 58 7.14 13.70 2.10
C ASP A 58 7.18 12.46 1.20
N GLY A 59 8.22 12.36 0.36
CA GLY A 59 8.53 11.19 -0.46
C GLY A 59 7.35 10.62 -1.25
N ILE A 60 7.19 9.29 -1.18
CA ILE A 60 6.18 8.52 -1.92
C ILE A 60 4.76 8.98 -1.55
N GLY A 61 4.47 9.16 -0.26
CA GLY A 61 3.15 9.61 0.21
C GLY A 61 2.76 10.99 -0.31
N LYS A 62 3.73 11.92 -0.33
CA LYS A 62 3.52 13.25 -0.95
C LYS A 62 3.21 13.10 -2.43
N ALA A 63 4.04 12.39 -3.19
CA ALA A 63 3.84 12.19 -4.62
C ALA A 63 2.48 11.54 -4.95
N LEU A 64 2.08 10.51 -4.20
CA LEU A 64 0.77 9.87 -4.35
C LEU A 64 -0.38 10.83 -4.04
N SER A 65 -0.21 11.73 -3.08
CA SER A 65 -1.23 12.75 -2.77
C SER A 65 -1.48 13.68 -3.97
N TYR A 66 -0.44 14.16 -4.66
CA TYR A 66 -0.62 14.95 -5.90
C TYR A 66 -1.27 14.12 -7.00
N GLN A 67 -0.81 12.90 -7.22
CA GLN A 67 -1.32 12.04 -8.30
C GLN A 67 -2.79 11.66 -8.12
N LEU A 68 -3.26 11.51 -6.86
CA LEU A 68 -4.67 11.28 -6.56
C LEU A 68 -5.51 12.57 -6.68
N ALA A 69 -4.94 13.73 -6.33
CA ALA A 69 -5.59 15.02 -6.53
C ALA A 69 -5.80 15.34 -8.02
N GLU A 70 -4.81 15.08 -8.87
CA GLU A 70 -4.91 15.21 -10.35
C GLU A 70 -6.01 14.32 -10.94
N ARG A 71 -6.37 13.23 -10.24
CA ARG A 71 -7.47 12.33 -10.57
C ARG A 71 -8.81 12.71 -9.93
N ASN A 72 -8.90 13.94 -9.40
CA ASN A 72 -10.10 14.52 -8.78
C ASN A 72 -10.59 13.79 -7.52
N LEU A 73 -9.73 13.05 -6.81
CA LEU A 73 -10.08 12.52 -5.49
C LEU A 73 -9.91 13.59 -4.42
N ASN A 74 -10.86 13.62 -3.49
CA ASN A 74 -10.72 14.33 -2.22
C ASN A 74 -9.73 13.59 -1.32
N LEU A 75 -9.01 14.31 -0.46
CA LEU A 75 -7.88 13.75 0.28
C LEU A 75 -8.03 13.89 1.80
N ILE A 76 -7.67 12.83 2.52
CA ILE A 76 -7.37 12.87 3.95
C ILE A 76 -5.86 12.69 4.08
N LEU A 77 -5.16 13.77 4.41
CA LEU A 77 -3.70 13.80 4.55
C LEU A 77 -3.32 13.55 6.00
N VAL A 78 -2.58 12.47 6.26
CA VAL A 78 -2.16 12.10 7.62
C VAL A 78 -0.65 12.15 7.75
N SER A 79 -0.15 12.93 8.69
CA SER A 79 1.28 13.02 9.02
C SER A 79 1.48 13.58 10.43
N ARG A 80 2.72 13.55 10.92
CA ARG A 80 3.08 13.99 12.27
C ARG A 80 3.33 15.50 12.36
N ASN A 81 3.61 16.14 11.23
CA ASN A 81 3.98 17.56 11.17
C ASN A 81 2.84 18.37 10.56
N SER A 82 2.09 19.07 11.42
CA SER A 82 0.94 19.89 11.03
C SER A 82 1.31 21.02 10.06
N LYS A 83 2.48 21.65 10.23
CA LYS A 83 2.97 22.70 9.32
C LYS A 83 3.20 22.16 7.91
N LYS A 84 3.88 21.01 7.79
CA LYS A 84 4.09 20.35 6.49
C LYS A 84 2.76 19.87 5.87
N LEU A 85 1.80 19.42 6.68
CA LEU A 85 0.46 19.07 6.20
C LEU A 85 -0.21 20.28 5.56
N GLU A 86 -0.18 21.44 6.23
CA GLU A 86 -0.79 22.65 5.69
C GLU A 86 -0.07 23.12 4.42
N THR A 87 1.26 23.01 4.35
CA THR A 87 2.01 23.28 3.12
C THR A 87 1.55 22.39 1.97
N VAL A 88 1.49 21.06 2.15
CA VAL A 88 1.08 20.14 1.07
C VAL A 88 -0.38 20.36 0.70
N LYS A 89 -1.27 20.57 1.67
CA LYS A 89 -2.68 20.91 1.43
C LYS A 89 -2.79 22.16 0.56
N ASN A 90 -2.10 23.24 0.90
CA ASN A 90 -2.15 24.49 0.13
C ASN A 90 -1.59 24.29 -1.28
N GLU A 91 -0.44 23.62 -1.42
CA GLU A 91 0.16 23.31 -2.72
C GLU A 91 -0.79 22.51 -3.63
N ILE A 92 -1.52 21.54 -3.08
CA ILE A 92 -2.52 20.76 -3.83
C ILE A 92 -3.76 21.60 -4.12
N SER A 93 -4.32 22.30 -3.14
CA SER A 93 -5.51 23.14 -3.31
C SER A 93 -5.32 24.25 -4.35
N THR A 94 -4.11 24.81 -4.48
CA THR A 94 -3.80 25.78 -5.55
C THR A 94 -3.90 25.15 -6.95
N LYS A 95 -3.52 23.88 -7.11
CA LYS A 95 -3.56 23.18 -8.41
C LYS A 95 -4.91 22.51 -8.69
N ASN A 96 -5.63 22.14 -7.64
CA ASN A 96 -6.87 21.37 -7.71
C ASN A 96 -7.94 22.02 -6.80
N PRO A 97 -8.44 23.23 -7.13
CA PRO A 97 -9.33 23.99 -6.25
C PRO A 97 -10.72 23.36 -6.02
N HIS A 98 -11.09 22.38 -6.85
CA HIS A 98 -12.38 21.68 -6.82
C HIS A 98 -12.39 20.47 -5.88
N ILE A 99 -11.24 20.00 -5.40
CA ILE A 99 -11.19 18.89 -4.45
C ILE A 99 -11.20 19.39 -3.00
N GLN A 100 -11.73 18.57 -2.11
CA GLN A 100 -11.70 18.81 -0.68
C GLN A 100 -10.49 18.10 -0.05
N ILE A 101 -9.85 18.77 0.90
CA ILE A 101 -8.71 18.20 1.64
C ILE A 101 -8.94 18.37 3.14
N LYS A 102 -8.87 17.25 3.86
CA LYS A 102 -8.83 17.19 5.32
C LYS A 102 -7.44 16.77 5.77
N THR A 103 -6.98 17.28 6.90
CA THR A 103 -5.68 16.96 7.49
C THR A 103 -5.88 16.37 8.87
N VAL A 104 -5.11 15.33 9.21
CA VAL A 104 -5.13 14.72 10.55
C VAL A 104 -3.69 14.57 11.02
N THR A 105 -3.38 15.17 12.17
CA THR A 105 -2.02 15.13 12.72
C THR A 105 -1.88 13.93 13.65
N ILE A 106 -1.07 12.94 13.27
CA ILE A 106 -0.87 11.71 14.05
C ILE A 106 0.61 11.37 14.10
N ASP A 107 1.18 11.26 15.30
CA ASP A 107 2.49 10.60 15.51
C ASP A 107 2.32 9.12 15.84
N PHE A 108 2.56 8.28 14.85
CA PHE A 108 2.48 6.82 15.00
C PHE A 108 3.57 6.21 15.89
N SER A 109 4.52 6.98 16.44
CA SER A 109 5.49 6.45 17.40
C SER A 109 5.04 6.50 18.86
N GLY A 110 3.99 7.25 19.18
CA GLY A 110 3.45 7.41 20.52
C GLY A 110 2.13 6.66 20.74
N ASP A 111 1.25 7.20 21.58
CA ASP A 111 -0.17 6.86 21.58
C ASP A 111 -0.88 7.69 20.51
N PHE A 112 -1.60 7.01 19.63
CA PHE A 112 -2.32 7.60 18.51
C PHE A 112 -3.79 7.15 18.48
N THR A 113 -4.34 6.77 19.64
CA THR A 113 -5.72 6.28 19.76
C THR A 113 -6.75 7.32 19.35
N ASP A 114 -6.57 8.58 19.74
CA ASP A 114 -7.49 9.65 19.34
C ASP A 114 -7.42 9.94 17.85
N GLY A 115 -6.22 9.93 17.26
CA GLY A 115 -6.05 10.08 15.82
C GLY A 115 -6.71 8.95 15.02
N VAL A 116 -6.63 7.70 15.50
CA VAL A 116 -7.35 6.57 14.89
C VAL A 116 -8.85 6.74 14.99
N ARG A 117 -9.38 7.24 16.12
CA ARG A 117 -10.81 7.53 16.28
C ARG A 117 -11.27 8.62 15.31
N GLU A 118 -10.48 9.66 15.11
CA GLU A 118 -10.77 10.71 14.12
C GLU A 118 -10.81 10.12 12.69
N ILE A 119 -9.87 9.25 12.33
CA ILE A 119 -9.91 8.54 11.04
C ILE A 119 -11.15 7.66 10.90
N GLU A 120 -11.55 6.95 11.95
CA GLU A 120 -12.76 6.12 11.92
C GLU A 120 -14.03 6.95 11.65
N ILE A 121 -14.14 8.12 12.29
CA ILE A 121 -15.25 9.06 12.07
C ILE A 121 -15.24 9.55 10.62
N LEU A 122 -14.09 10.03 10.12
CA LEU A 122 -13.97 10.48 8.74
C LEU A 122 -14.27 9.36 7.72
N ALA A 123 -13.86 8.12 7.99
CA ALA A 123 -14.10 6.98 7.11
C ALA A 123 -15.58 6.58 7.04
N ARG A 124 -16.35 6.88 8.08
CA ARG A 124 -17.79 6.67 8.15
C ARG A 124 -18.57 7.78 7.45
N ASP A 125 -18.17 9.03 7.68
CA ASP A 125 -18.89 10.21 7.18
C ASP A 125 -18.59 10.51 5.70
N LEU A 126 -17.47 10.00 5.19
CA LEU A 126 -17.02 10.24 3.83
C LEU A 126 -17.07 8.96 3.00
N ASP A 127 -17.21 9.13 1.68
CA ASP A 127 -17.07 8.05 0.71
C ASP A 127 -15.57 7.68 0.52
N LEU A 128 -14.94 7.23 1.61
CA LEU A 128 -13.54 6.81 1.67
C LEU A 128 -13.36 5.50 0.93
N GLY A 129 -12.78 5.60 -0.26
CA GLY A 129 -12.60 4.48 -1.18
C GLY A 129 -11.18 3.94 -1.24
N ILE A 130 -10.18 4.78 -0.96
CA ILE A 130 -8.78 4.40 -1.11
C ILE A 130 -8.05 4.68 0.20
N LEU A 131 -7.36 3.66 0.74
CA LEU A 131 -6.40 3.81 1.82
C LEU A 131 -4.99 3.52 1.28
N ILE A 132 -4.07 4.46 1.47
CA ILE A 132 -2.64 4.29 1.24
C ILE A 132 -1.93 4.26 2.61
N ASN A 133 -1.58 3.07 3.07
CA ASN A 133 -0.71 2.88 4.22
C ASN A 133 0.75 3.08 3.78
N ASN A 134 1.21 4.33 3.84
CA ASN A 134 2.55 4.71 3.38
C ASN A 134 3.51 5.06 4.53
N VAL A 135 3.01 5.43 5.72
CA VAL A 135 3.89 5.75 6.83
C VAL A 135 4.83 4.58 7.15
N GLY A 136 6.09 4.90 7.41
CA GLY A 136 7.09 3.93 7.79
C GLY A 136 8.40 4.60 8.19
N ILE A 137 9.17 3.92 9.03
CA ILE A 137 10.51 4.33 9.41
C ILE A 137 11.46 3.14 9.30
N SER A 138 12.74 3.46 9.13
CA SER A 138 13.85 2.51 9.18
C SER A 138 14.82 2.91 10.30
N TYR A 139 15.93 2.18 10.39
CA TYR A 139 16.99 2.46 11.32
C TYR A 139 17.63 3.83 11.00
N PRO A 140 18.12 4.55 12.01
CA PRO A 140 18.86 5.80 11.77
C PRO A 140 20.20 5.56 11.06
N LYS A 141 20.79 4.36 11.23
CA LYS A 141 22.01 3.89 10.58
C LYS A 141 22.03 2.36 10.58
N ALA A 142 22.87 1.76 9.74
CA ALA A 142 23.12 0.32 9.78
C ALA A 142 23.71 -0.07 11.15
N MET A 143 23.15 -1.10 11.80
CA MET A 143 23.59 -1.56 13.13
C MET A 143 23.48 -3.08 13.25
N PHE A 144 24.36 -3.70 14.04
CA PHE A 144 24.16 -5.09 14.42
C PHE A 144 22.93 -5.21 15.32
N PHE A 145 22.19 -6.31 15.21
CA PHE A 145 20.92 -6.45 15.92
C PHE A 145 21.07 -6.32 17.45
N HIS A 146 22.15 -6.85 18.02
CA HIS A 146 22.44 -6.75 19.46
C HIS A 146 22.76 -5.32 19.94
N GLU A 147 23.03 -4.37 19.03
CA GLU A 147 23.27 -2.96 19.36
C GLU A 147 21.98 -2.13 19.32
N VAL A 148 20.89 -2.69 18.78
CA VAL A 148 19.61 -2.00 18.63
C VAL A 148 18.92 -1.92 19.98
N LYS A 149 18.82 -0.69 20.52
CA LYS A 149 18.08 -0.45 21.75
C LYS A 149 16.61 -0.81 21.61
N GLU A 150 16.01 -1.26 22.71
CA GLU A 150 14.60 -1.67 22.76
C GLU A 150 13.64 -0.61 22.23
N GLU A 151 13.82 0.61 22.72
CA GLU A 151 13.06 1.78 22.29
C GLU A 151 13.06 1.96 20.76
N THR A 152 14.20 1.70 20.10
CA THR A 152 14.34 1.87 18.66
C THR A 152 13.55 0.82 17.89
N TRP A 153 13.70 -0.46 18.23
CA TRP A 153 12.99 -1.51 17.49
C TRP A 153 11.50 -1.51 17.78
N MET A 154 11.07 -1.21 19.02
CA MET A 154 9.66 -1.05 19.38
C MET A 154 9.01 0.10 18.60
N LYS A 155 9.73 1.22 18.44
CA LYS A 155 9.26 2.34 17.61
C LYS A 155 9.07 1.94 16.15
N ILE A 156 10.00 1.17 15.58
CA ILE A 156 9.89 0.67 14.20
C ILE A 156 8.68 -0.25 14.06
N VAL A 157 8.49 -1.21 14.98
CA VAL A 157 7.33 -2.12 14.99
C VAL A 157 6.03 -1.34 15.07
N ARG A 158 5.93 -0.40 16.01
CA ARG A 158 4.72 0.42 16.18
C ARG A 158 4.39 1.24 14.93
N VAL A 159 5.38 1.93 14.36
CA VAL A 159 5.15 2.77 13.18
C VAL A 159 4.87 1.92 11.94
N ASN A 160 5.57 0.82 11.71
CA ASN A 160 5.45 0.06 10.46
C ASN A 160 4.28 -0.94 10.47
N ILE A 161 4.02 -1.57 11.63
CA ILE A 161 3.02 -2.64 11.78
C ILE A 161 1.76 -2.10 12.46
N GLU A 162 1.88 -1.59 13.69
CA GLU A 162 0.71 -1.21 14.50
C GLU A 162 -0.13 -0.12 13.79
N SER A 163 0.54 0.89 13.21
CA SER A 163 -0.16 1.94 12.46
C SER A 163 -0.98 1.39 11.28
N THR A 164 -0.35 0.56 10.44
CA THR A 164 -0.98 -0.07 9.27
C THR A 164 -2.20 -0.89 9.68
N THR A 165 -2.06 -1.69 10.75
CA THR A 165 -3.14 -2.53 11.27
C THR A 165 -4.29 -1.68 11.82
N ARG A 166 -4.00 -0.69 12.67
CA ARG A 166 -5.03 0.11 13.35
C ARG A 166 -5.77 1.05 12.38
N ILE A 167 -5.07 1.68 11.45
CA ILE A 167 -5.69 2.52 10.42
C ILE A 167 -6.54 1.67 9.47
N THR A 168 -6.04 0.50 9.05
CA THR A 168 -6.83 -0.43 8.23
C THR A 168 -8.10 -0.86 8.95
N LYS A 169 -8.01 -1.21 10.24
CA LYS A 169 -9.17 -1.60 11.05
C LYS A 169 -10.19 -0.48 11.18
N ALA A 170 -9.76 0.77 11.28
CA ALA A 170 -10.63 1.94 11.38
C ALA A 170 -11.41 2.22 10.09
N VAL A 171 -10.86 1.93 8.91
CA VAL A 171 -11.51 2.26 7.63
C VAL A 171 -12.28 1.11 6.99
N ILE A 172 -11.90 -0.15 7.28
CA ILE A 172 -12.36 -1.31 6.50
C ILE A 172 -13.86 -1.56 6.63
N GLY A 173 -14.48 -1.20 7.76
CA GLY A 173 -15.92 -1.38 7.99
C GLY A 173 -16.76 -0.68 6.91
N GLY A 174 -16.52 0.61 6.68
CA GLY A 174 -17.25 1.37 5.66
C GLY A 174 -17.01 0.87 4.24
N MET A 175 -15.79 0.41 3.92
CA MET A 175 -15.48 -0.19 2.61
C MET A 175 -16.24 -1.50 2.38
N MET A 176 -16.37 -2.33 3.42
CA MET A 176 -17.11 -3.60 3.38
C MET A 176 -18.61 -3.36 3.19
N GLU A 177 -19.19 -2.42 3.93
CA GLU A 177 -20.61 -2.04 3.80
C GLU A 177 -20.95 -1.58 2.37
N ARG A 178 -20.09 -0.75 1.77
CA ARG A 178 -20.22 -0.29 0.39
C ARG A 178 -19.85 -1.34 -0.66
N LYS A 179 -19.28 -2.48 -0.24
CA LYS A 179 -18.66 -3.51 -1.11
C LYS A 179 -17.68 -2.92 -2.12
N LYS A 180 -16.98 -1.87 -1.70
CA LYS A 180 -16.20 -1.01 -2.58
C LYS A 180 -15.08 -0.35 -1.78
N GLY A 181 -13.85 -0.57 -2.20
CA GLY A 181 -12.67 0.01 -1.57
C GLY A 181 -11.37 -0.58 -2.11
N SER A 182 -10.27 0.09 -1.85
CA SER A 182 -8.91 -0.36 -2.18
C SER A 182 -7.96 0.04 -1.06
N ILE A 183 -7.18 -0.93 -0.57
CA ILE A 183 -6.14 -0.70 0.43
C ILE A 183 -4.79 -1.01 -0.22
N VAL A 184 -3.88 -0.06 -0.17
CA VAL A 184 -2.52 -0.17 -0.71
C VAL A 184 -1.53 -0.01 0.44
N ASN A 185 -0.75 -1.05 0.69
CA ASN A 185 0.30 -1.04 1.70
C ASN A 185 1.65 -0.84 1.02
N ILE A 186 2.38 0.22 1.41
CA ILE A 186 3.72 0.47 0.90
C ILE A 186 4.72 -0.43 1.64
N GLY A 187 5.08 -1.51 0.97
CA GLY A 187 6.10 -2.46 1.39
C GLY A 187 7.53 -1.96 1.11
N SER A 188 8.47 -2.89 1.09
CA SER A 188 9.87 -2.60 0.76
C SER A 188 10.51 -3.75 -0.01
N GLY A 189 11.37 -3.41 -0.99
CA GLY A 189 12.20 -4.41 -1.66
C GLY A 189 13.14 -5.14 -0.70
N ALA A 190 13.46 -4.54 0.45
CA ALA A 190 14.25 -5.16 1.50
C ALA A 190 13.64 -6.45 2.07
N ALA A 191 12.33 -6.65 1.92
CA ALA A 191 11.63 -7.82 2.43
C ALA A 191 11.24 -8.83 1.35
N ALA A 192 10.98 -8.38 0.11
CA ALA A 192 10.45 -9.24 -0.95
C ALA A 192 11.42 -9.50 -2.12
N VAL A 193 12.43 -8.65 -2.32
CA VAL A 193 13.30 -8.69 -3.51
C VAL A 193 14.73 -9.02 -3.15
N VAL A 194 15.24 -8.45 -2.06
CA VAL A 194 16.63 -8.64 -1.66
C VAL A 194 16.75 -9.93 -0.84
N PRO A 195 17.62 -10.88 -1.21
CA PRO A 195 17.76 -12.16 -0.48
C PRO A 195 18.32 -11.97 0.94
N SER A 196 19.05 -10.88 1.19
CA SER A 196 19.53 -10.51 2.51
C SER A 196 19.65 -8.99 2.66
N HIS A 197 19.07 -8.43 3.72
CA HIS A 197 19.22 -7.01 4.07
C HIS A 197 19.90 -6.86 5.44
N PRO A 198 21.21 -7.16 5.53
CA PRO A 198 21.93 -7.17 6.80
C PRO A 198 21.94 -5.79 7.46
N LEU A 199 22.07 -5.75 8.79
CA LEU A 199 22.13 -4.53 9.60
C LEU A 199 20.83 -3.72 9.71
N PHE A 200 19.73 -4.24 9.15
CA PHE A 200 18.39 -3.64 9.15
C PHE A 200 17.31 -4.68 9.53
N THR A 201 17.67 -5.65 10.38
CA THR A 201 16.88 -6.85 10.70
C THR A 201 15.42 -6.54 11.03
N ILE A 202 15.15 -5.59 11.94
CA ILE A 202 13.79 -5.27 12.35
C ILE A 202 13.03 -4.55 11.24
N TYR A 203 13.68 -3.67 10.47
CA TYR A 203 13.01 -2.99 9.36
C TYR A 203 12.56 -4.00 8.31
N ALA A 204 13.45 -4.91 7.88
CA ALA A 204 13.13 -5.97 6.94
C ALA A 204 11.99 -6.85 7.46
N ALA A 205 12.03 -7.26 8.73
CA ALA A 205 10.96 -8.04 9.36
C ALA A 205 9.62 -7.31 9.37
N THR A 206 9.60 -6.00 9.64
CA THR A 206 8.36 -5.20 9.66
C THR A 206 7.80 -4.85 8.27
N LYS A 207 8.51 -5.21 7.20
CA LYS A 207 8.09 -4.95 5.81
C LYS A 207 7.85 -6.25 5.01
N ALA A 208 8.02 -7.41 5.65
CA ALA A 208 7.74 -8.74 5.10
C ALA A 208 6.25 -9.06 5.03
#